data_AF-A0A1V2UP05-F1
#
_entry.id   AF-A0A1V2UP05-F1
#
_cell.length_a   1.000
_cell.length_b   1.000
_cell.length_c   1.000
_cell.angle_alpha   90.00
_cell.angle_beta   90.00
_cell.angle_gamma   90.00
#
_symmetry.space_group_name_H-M   'P 1'
#
loop_
_entity.id
_entity.type
_entity.pdbx_description
1 polymer ?
#
loop_
_entity_poly.entity_id
_entity_poly.type
_entity_poly.pdbx_seq_one_letter_code
_entity_poly.pdbx_strand_id
1 'polypeptide(L)'
;MSNIVYKDNNLVEASYSLNLSEQRLILIAIIAAREIEKELTSDTILTIHASEYMKQFNLGRQASYEALQSACDNLFERHLNYKAVDPITGKIGIYKSRWVSKVGYVKEEGCVQLIFAPDIIPLFVKLEEKFTRYELKQISPLTSIYAIRLYELLIRWRSTGKLYISIDELRLKLGLIEDEYKKMGDFKKRVLTVALNQINKFTDITVSYIQKKEGRNISELHFMFEEKEQNKTSTSAPLEPTYKLTAKQCIFFAKKLCDITNYPKFGNDFAHRGETLEDFQERISSDLLDSDNVRKYFSYLLEVGYAPKYKK
;
A
#
# COMPACT_ATOMS: atom_id res chain seq x y z
N MET A 1 5.07 -10.81 -1.19
CA MET A 1 5.05 -9.67 -2.11
C MET A 1 4.49 -8.49 -1.35
N SER A 2 5.19 -7.36 -1.36
CA SER A 2 4.69 -6.13 -0.76
C SER A 2 3.59 -5.57 -1.63
N ASN A 3 2.35 -5.56 -1.16
CA ASN A 3 1.19 -5.00 -1.88
C ASN A 3 1.15 -3.46 -1.80
N ILE A 4 2.31 -2.80 -1.82
CA ILE A 4 2.42 -1.35 -1.68
C ILE A 4 2.52 -0.75 -3.07
N VAL A 5 1.61 0.17 -3.36
CA VAL A 5 1.64 0.97 -4.58
C VAL A 5 2.40 2.26 -4.30
N TYR A 6 3.27 2.61 -5.24
CA TYR A 6 4.00 3.87 -5.24
C TYR A 6 3.71 4.60 -6.54
N LYS A 7 3.23 5.83 -6.43
CA LYS A 7 3.04 6.73 -7.57
C LYS A 7 3.68 8.07 -7.28
N ASP A 8 4.44 8.59 -8.23
CA ASP A 8 4.96 9.96 -8.17
C ASP A 8 3.77 10.92 -8.10
N ASN A 9 3.95 12.01 -7.38
CA ASN A 9 2.93 13.03 -7.20
C ASN A 9 2.41 13.61 -8.53
N ASN A 10 3.24 13.67 -9.58
CA ASN A 10 2.82 14.07 -10.92
C ASN A 10 1.92 13.03 -11.59
N LEU A 11 2.12 11.73 -11.33
CA LEU A 11 1.22 10.66 -11.79
C LEU A 11 -0.10 10.65 -11.03
N VAL A 12 -0.06 10.94 -9.73
CA VAL A 12 -1.28 11.11 -8.94
C VAL A 12 -2.08 12.32 -9.44
N GLU A 13 -1.42 13.42 -9.82
CA GLU A 13 -2.05 14.62 -10.35
C GLU A 13 -2.35 14.60 -11.85
N ALA A 14 -1.85 13.60 -12.57
CA ALA A 14 -2.07 13.50 -14.00
C ALA A 14 -3.56 13.38 -14.33
N SER A 15 -3.93 13.94 -15.48
CA SER A 15 -5.28 13.77 -16.02
C SER A 15 -5.28 12.58 -16.97
N TYR A 16 -6.12 11.59 -16.66
CA TYR A 16 -6.33 10.41 -17.49
C TYR A 16 -7.69 9.77 -17.20
N SER A 17 -8.22 9.11 -18.21
CA SER A 17 -9.46 8.33 -18.11
C SER A 17 -9.12 6.86 -18.33
N LEU A 18 -9.18 6.08 -17.24
CA LEU A 18 -9.04 4.63 -17.23
C LEU A 18 -10.29 4.06 -16.58
N ASN A 19 -10.85 3.01 -17.19
CA ASN A 19 -11.91 2.20 -16.60
C ASN A 19 -11.36 1.38 -15.42
N LEU A 20 -12.25 0.72 -14.67
CA LEU A 20 -11.88 0.01 -13.46
C LEU A 20 -10.85 -1.10 -13.72
N SER A 21 -11.03 -1.90 -14.77
CA SER A 21 -10.12 -3.00 -15.09
C SER A 21 -8.75 -2.50 -15.52
N GLU A 22 -8.70 -1.42 -16.30
CA GLU A 22 -7.46 -0.76 -16.72
C GLU A 22 -6.70 -0.17 -15.53
N GLN A 23 -7.40 0.52 -14.62
CA GLN A 23 -6.77 1.05 -13.39
C GLN A 23 -6.17 -0.09 -12.57
N ARG A 24 -6.92 -1.16 -12.36
CA ARG A 24 -6.49 -2.34 -11.61
C ARG A 24 -5.29 -3.04 -12.23
N LEU A 25 -5.28 -3.19 -13.56
CA LEU A 25 -4.16 -3.75 -14.30
C LEU A 25 -2.90 -2.89 -14.13
N ILE A 26 -3.01 -1.56 -14.29
CA ILE A 26 -1.88 -0.64 -14.09
C ILE A 26 -1.34 -0.70 -12.66
N LEU A 27 -2.21 -0.80 -11.66
CA LEU A 27 -1.79 -0.89 -10.26
C LEU A 27 -0.97 -2.15 -9.98
N ILE A 28 -1.43 -3.31 -10.47
CA ILE A 28 -0.67 -4.56 -10.35
C ILE A 28 0.64 -4.46 -11.13
N ALA A 29 0.60 -3.93 -12.35
CA ALA A 29 1.79 -3.76 -13.18
C ALA A 29 2.84 -2.85 -12.54
N ILE A 30 2.44 -1.77 -11.86
CA ILE A 30 3.35 -0.91 -11.09
C ILE A 30 4.00 -1.69 -9.95
N ILE A 31 3.24 -2.52 -9.22
CA ILE A 31 3.79 -3.35 -8.14
C ILE A 31 4.82 -4.32 -8.72
N ALA A 32 4.45 -5.07 -9.76
CA ALA A 32 5.34 -6.03 -10.42
C ALA A 32 6.61 -5.36 -10.97
N ALA A 33 6.49 -4.18 -11.59
CA ALA A 33 7.63 -3.43 -12.12
C ALA A 33 8.61 -3.00 -11.03
N ARG A 34 8.10 -2.62 -9.84
CA ARG A 34 8.95 -2.26 -8.71
C ARG A 34 9.65 -3.44 -8.07
N GLU A 35 9.04 -4.64 -8.11
CA GLU A 35 9.71 -5.85 -7.63
C GLU A 35 10.97 -6.18 -8.45
N ILE A 36 10.99 -5.80 -9.73
CA ILE A 36 12.12 -5.96 -10.64
C ILE A 36 12.81 -4.64 -11.00
N GLU A 37 12.70 -3.60 -10.17
CA GLU A 37 13.18 -2.24 -10.49
C GLU A 37 14.60 -2.18 -11.05
N LYS A 38 15.52 -3.02 -10.55
CA LYS A 38 16.92 -3.06 -10.99
C LYS A 38 17.10 -3.52 -12.44
N GLU A 39 16.15 -4.28 -12.96
CA GLU A 39 16.16 -4.89 -14.30
C GLU A 39 15.09 -4.26 -15.21
N LEU A 40 14.35 -3.27 -14.70
CA LEU A 40 13.28 -2.62 -15.44
C LEU A 40 13.86 -1.63 -16.46
N THR A 41 13.51 -1.86 -17.73
CA THR A 41 13.86 -1.03 -18.88
C THR A 41 12.60 -0.72 -19.70
N SER A 42 12.72 0.14 -20.71
CA SER A 42 11.65 0.42 -21.67
C SER A 42 11.24 -0.76 -22.56
N ASP A 43 11.99 -1.87 -22.50
CA ASP A 43 11.74 -3.08 -23.29
C ASP A 43 11.35 -4.28 -22.41
N THR A 44 11.34 -4.10 -21.08
CA THR A 44 11.02 -5.16 -20.13
C THR A 44 9.54 -5.51 -20.20
N ILE A 45 9.25 -6.78 -20.50
CA ILE A 45 7.89 -7.32 -20.52
C ILE A 45 7.46 -7.72 -19.12
N LEU A 46 6.38 -7.11 -18.64
CA LEU A 46 5.71 -7.49 -17.40
C LEU A 46 4.57 -8.45 -17.70
N THR A 47 4.52 -9.58 -16.99
CA THR A 47 3.48 -10.60 -17.15
C THR A 47 2.59 -10.62 -15.91
N ILE A 48 1.31 -10.31 -16.09
CA ILE A 48 0.30 -10.30 -15.03
C ILE A 48 -0.69 -11.45 -15.26
N HIS A 49 -0.71 -12.40 -14.34
CA HIS A 49 -1.61 -13.55 -14.43
C HIS A 49 -3.01 -13.23 -13.92
N ALA A 50 -4.04 -13.83 -14.54
CA ALA A 50 -5.42 -13.69 -14.08
C ALA A 50 -5.63 -14.16 -12.64
N SER A 51 -4.87 -15.15 -12.18
CA SER A 51 -4.90 -15.62 -10.79
C SER A 51 -4.52 -14.54 -9.78
N GLU A 52 -3.56 -13.68 -10.12
CA GLU A 52 -3.16 -12.55 -9.28
C GLU A 52 -4.27 -11.49 -9.23
N TYR A 53 -4.81 -11.14 -10.40
CA TYR A 53 -5.94 -10.21 -10.51
C TYR A 53 -7.17 -10.69 -9.72
N MET A 54 -7.50 -11.98 -9.82
CA MET A 54 -8.56 -12.61 -9.04
C MET A 54 -8.34 -12.46 -7.54
N LYS A 55 -7.12 -12.77 -7.07
CA LYS A 55 -6.77 -12.75 -5.64
C LYS A 55 -6.80 -11.33 -5.07
N GLN A 56 -6.27 -10.35 -5.81
CA GLN A 56 -6.19 -8.97 -5.33
C GLN A 56 -7.55 -8.27 -5.30
N PHE A 57 -8.48 -8.60 -6.20
CA PHE A 57 -9.77 -7.90 -6.33
C PHE A 57 -11.00 -8.75 -5.98
N ASN A 58 -10.79 -9.97 -5.48
CA ASN A 58 -11.84 -10.91 -5.08
C ASN A 58 -12.91 -11.13 -6.18
N LEU A 59 -12.45 -11.44 -7.39
CA LEU A 59 -13.29 -11.65 -8.56
C LEU A 59 -13.36 -13.14 -8.94
N GLY A 60 -14.50 -13.54 -9.51
CA GLY A 60 -14.66 -14.88 -10.09
C GLY A 60 -13.79 -15.08 -11.33
N ARG A 61 -13.39 -16.33 -11.58
CA ARG A 61 -12.44 -16.70 -12.65
C ARG A 61 -12.80 -16.12 -14.02
N GLN A 62 -14.03 -16.34 -14.48
CA GLN A 62 -14.50 -15.86 -15.78
C GLN A 62 -14.44 -14.32 -15.89
N ALA A 63 -14.99 -13.63 -14.88
CA ALA A 63 -15.00 -12.17 -14.84
C ALA A 63 -13.58 -11.58 -14.81
N SER A 64 -12.61 -12.25 -14.19
CA SER A 64 -11.21 -11.80 -14.18
C SER A 64 -10.54 -11.92 -15.53
N TYR A 65 -10.76 -13.01 -16.27
CA TYR A 65 -10.24 -13.14 -17.63
C TYR A 65 -10.82 -12.09 -18.57
N GLU A 66 -12.14 -11.90 -18.55
CA GLU A 66 -12.82 -10.88 -19.35
C GLU A 66 -12.34 -9.48 -18.99
N ALA A 67 -12.20 -9.17 -17.70
CA ALA A 67 -11.71 -7.89 -17.23
C ALA A 67 -10.27 -7.63 -17.68
N LEU A 68 -9.38 -8.62 -17.61
CA LEU A 68 -7.99 -8.48 -18.04
C LEU A 68 -7.85 -8.38 -19.56
N GLN A 69 -8.61 -9.17 -20.31
CA GLN A 69 -8.62 -9.09 -21.77
C GLN A 69 -9.11 -7.71 -22.22
N SER A 70 -10.25 -7.26 -21.69
CA SER A 70 -10.78 -5.92 -21.97
C SER A 70 -9.83 -4.80 -21.52
N ALA A 71 -9.17 -4.94 -20.37
CA ALA A 71 -8.16 -3.98 -19.92
C ALA A 71 -6.98 -3.93 -20.88
N CYS A 72 -6.49 -5.09 -21.34
CA CYS A 72 -5.41 -5.19 -22.31
C CYS A 72 -5.76 -4.45 -23.61
N ASP A 73 -6.92 -4.76 -24.20
CA ASP A 73 -7.35 -4.20 -25.49
C ASP A 73 -7.50 -2.68 -25.45
N ASN A 74 -8.01 -2.14 -24.34
CA ASN A 74 -8.24 -0.71 -24.23
C ASN A 74 -7.01 0.08 -23.75
N LEU A 75 -6.15 -0.50 -22.91
CA LEU A 75 -5.05 0.22 -22.26
C LEU A 75 -4.03 0.77 -23.25
N PHE A 76 -3.83 0.08 -24.38
CA PHE A 76 -2.95 0.57 -25.45
C PHE A 76 -3.40 1.93 -25.99
N GLU A 77 -4.71 2.17 -26.06
CA GLU A 77 -5.28 3.43 -26.54
C GLU A 77 -5.30 4.56 -25.51
N ARG A 78 -4.88 4.27 -24.28
CA ARG A 78 -4.92 5.25 -23.19
C ARG A 78 -3.69 6.13 -23.17
N HIS A 79 -3.95 7.39 -22.85
CA HIS A 79 -2.93 8.39 -22.61
C HIS A 79 -3.17 9.12 -21.29
N LEU A 80 -2.13 9.77 -20.78
CA LEU A 80 -2.20 10.68 -19.66
C LEU A 80 -1.52 12.00 -20.02
N ASN A 81 -2.02 13.07 -19.42
CA ASN A 81 -1.35 14.37 -19.44
C ASN A 81 -0.76 14.63 -18.05
N TYR A 82 0.53 14.92 -17.98
CA TYR A 82 1.22 15.22 -16.73
C TYR A 82 2.09 16.48 -16.87
N LYS A 83 2.37 17.11 -15.73
CA LYS A 83 3.23 18.28 -15.65
C LYS A 83 4.65 17.82 -15.32
N ALA A 84 5.63 18.37 -16.01
CA ALA A 84 7.03 18.18 -15.69
C ALA A 84 7.82 19.46 -15.99
N VAL A 85 8.98 19.61 -15.36
CA VAL A 85 9.90 20.71 -15.65
C VAL A 85 10.58 20.40 -16.98
N ASP A 86 10.45 21.31 -17.93
CA ASP A 86 11.16 21.24 -19.20
C ASP A 86 12.66 21.41 -18.96
N PRO A 87 13.51 20.43 -19.35
CA PRO A 87 14.95 20.51 -19.12
C PRO A 87 15.61 21.65 -19.92
N ILE A 88 14.98 22.15 -20.99
CA ILE A 88 15.55 23.22 -21.82
C ILE A 88 15.22 24.59 -21.22
N THR A 89 13.96 24.84 -20.92
CA THR A 89 13.51 26.17 -20.48
C THR A 89 13.44 26.34 -18.96
N GLY A 90 13.49 25.24 -18.20
CA GLY A 90 13.27 25.23 -16.74
C GLY A 90 11.83 25.54 -16.33
N LYS A 91 10.91 25.73 -17.29
CA LYS A 91 9.49 26.03 -17.03
C LYS A 91 8.68 24.75 -16.92
N ILE A 92 7.50 24.84 -16.33
CA ILE A 92 6.56 23.71 -16.29
C ILE A 92 5.93 23.53 -17.66
N GLY A 93 6.16 22.37 -18.27
CA GLY A 93 5.49 21.90 -19.48
C GLY A 93 4.34 20.94 -19.17
N ILE A 94 3.42 20.80 -20.12
CA ILE A 94 2.37 19.78 -20.10
C ILE A 94 2.73 18.74 -21.17
N TYR A 95 2.97 17.51 -20.75
CA TYR A 95 3.37 16.40 -21.61
C TYR A 95 2.23 15.40 -21.74
N LYS A 96 2.13 14.79 -22.93
CA LYS A 96 1.16 13.74 -23.23
C LYS A 96 1.90 12.46 -23.60
N SER A 97 1.66 11.39 -22.84
CA SER A 97 2.26 10.07 -23.08
C SER A 97 1.21 8.98 -23.10
N ARG A 98 1.50 7.87 -23.80
CA ARG A 98 0.79 6.60 -23.65
C ARG A 98 1.13 5.97 -22.29
N TRP A 99 0.27 5.08 -21.80
CA TRP A 99 0.57 4.28 -20.60
C TRP A 99 1.58 3.16 -20.91
N VAL A 100 1.36 2.49 -22.03
CA VAL A 100 2.07 1.28 -22.44
C VAL A 100 2.51 1.42 -23.88
N SER A 101 3.69 0.90 -24.21
CA SER A 101 4.22 0.81 -25.58
C SER A 101 3.80 -0.50 -26.26
N LYS A 102 3.46 -1.52 -25.47
CA LYS A 102 3.01 -2.83 -25.94
C LYS A 102 2.06 -3.45 -24.93
N VAL A 103 1.05 -4.15 -25.44
CA VAL A 103 0.18 -5.04 -24.67
C VAL A 103 -0.08 -6.32 -25.47
N GLY A 104 -0.33 -7.42 -24.78
CA GLY A 104 -0.73 -8.69 -25.40
C GLY A 104 -1.42 -9.58 -24.39
N TYR A 105 -2.48 -10.26 -24.82
CA TYR A 105 -3.18 -11.25 -24.01
C TYR A 105 -2.81 -12.65 -24.48
N VAL A 106 -2.16 -13.43 -23.62
CA VAL A 106 -1.76 -14.81 -23.91
C VAL A 106 -2.86 -15.73 -23.37
N LYS A 107 -3.81 -16.09 -24.25
CA LYS A 107 -5.02 -16.82 -23.86
C LYS A 107 -4.74 -18.18 -23.21
N GLU A 108 -3.75 -18.92 -23.71
CA GLU A 108 -3.40 -20.26 -23.21
C GLU A 108 -2.85 -20.21 -21.78
N GLU A 109 -2.03 -19.21 -21.48
CA GLU A 109 -1.44 -18.96 -20.16
C GLU A 109 -2.34 -18.12 -19.24
N GLY A 110 -3.39 -17.52 -19.81
CA GLY A 110 -4.34 -16.71 -19.06
C GLY A 110 -3.70 -15.48 -18.41
N CYS A 111 -2.77 -14.83 -19.13
CA CYS A 111 -2.02 -13.68 -18.64
C CYS A 111 -2.01 -12.52 -19.64
N VAL A 112 -1.82 -11.31 -19.11
CA VAL A 112 -1.55 -10.11 -19.89
C VAL A 112 -0.07 -9.81 -19.81
N GLN A 113 0.53 -9.52 -20.95
CA GLN A 113 1.88 -9.02 -21.09
C GLN A 113 1.83 -7.56 -21.48
N LEU A 114 2.62 -6.71 -20.81
CA LEU A 114 2.71 -5.30 -21.18
C LEU A 114 4.13 -4.76 -21.02
N ILE A 115 4.41 -3.69 -21.75
CA ILE A 115 5.62 -2.89 -21.61
C ILE A 115 5.16 -1.45 -21.33
N PHE A 116 5.64 -0.87 -20.23
CA PHE A 116 5.35 0.54 -19.93
C PHE A 116 6.00 1.46 -20.96
N ALA A 117 5.33 2.57 -21.28
CA ALA A 117 5.98 3.60 -22.08
C ALA A 117 7.15 4.21 -21.27
N PRO A 118 8.29 4.56 -21.92
CA PRO A 118 9.50 5.03 -21.24
C PRO A 118 9.26 6.19 -20.26
N ASP A 119 8.41 7.15 -20.66
CA ASP A 119 8.07 8.34 -19.88
C ASP A 119 7.31 8.04 -18.58
N ILE A 120 6.68 6.86 -18.48
CA ILE A 120 5.85 6.49 -17.32
C ILE A 120 6.70 5.82 -16.24
N ILE A 121 7.77 5.11 -16.62
CA ILE A 121 8.63 4.36 -15.69
C ILE A 121 9.16 5.24 -14.54
N PRO A 122 9.73 6.44 -14.79
CA PRO A 122 10.20 7.31 -13.73
C PRO A 122 9.10 7.70 -12.72
N LEU A 123 7.84 7.73 -13.16
CA LEU A 123 6.70 8.14 -12.36
C LEU A 123 6.23 7.08 -11.34
N PHE A 124 6.82 5.89 -11.33
CA PHE A 124 6.54 4.87 -10.33
C PHE A 124 7.79 4.16 -9.77
N VAL A 125 8.99 4.42 -10.32
CA VAL A 125 10.22 3.71 -9.95
C VAL A 125 11.23 4.55 -9.15
N LYS A 126 11.36 5.88 -9.29
CA LYS A 126 12.43 6.63 -8.59
C LYS A 126 12.10 8.02 -8.03
N LEU A 127 12.73 8.32 -6.88
CA LEU A 127 12.76 9.51 -5.97
C LEU A 127 11.72 9.54 -4.84
N GLU A 128 11.91 8.66 -3.83
CA GLU A 128 11.03 8.39 -2.69
C GLU A 128 10.39 9.61 -1.99
N GLU A 129 11.06 10.76 -1.95
CA GLU A 129 10.53 11.95 -1.26
C GLU A 129 9.22 12.51 -1.86
N LYS A 130 8.95 12.28 -3.15
CA LYS A 130 7.78 12.85 -3.85
C LYS A 130 6.71 11.82 -4.19
N PHE A 131 6.73 10.66 -3.55
CA PHE A 131 5.78 9.58 -3.81
C PHE A 131 4.58 9.62 -2.88
N THR A 132 3.43 9.37 -3.48
CA THR A 132 2.24 8.92 -2.76
C THR A 132 2.31 7.41 -2.62
N ARG A 133 2.20 6.92 -1.37
CA ARG A 133 2.27 5.50 -1.01
C ARG A 133 0.97 5.04 -0.36
N TYR A 134 0.50 3.87 -0.75
CA TYR A 134 -0.66 3.21 -0.14
C TYR A 134 -0.64 1.71 -0.37
N GLU A 135 -1.43 0.97 0.41
CA GLU A 135 -1.58 -0.46 0.23
C GLU A 135 -2.69 -0.76 -0.78
N LEU A 136 -2.45 -1.69 -1.72
CA LEU A 136 -3.44 -2.11 -2.71
C LEU A 136 -4.76 -2.56 -2.06
N LYS A 137 -4.69 -3.17 -0.86
CA LYS A 137 -5.87 -3.60 -0.10
C LYS A 137 -6.83 -2.46 0.23
N GLN A 138 -6.33 -1.21 0.37
CA GLN A 138 -7.15 -0.04 0.70
C GLN A 138 -8.05 0.36 -0.49
N ILE A 139 -7.56 0.16 -1.72
CA ILE A 139 -8.30 0.52 -2.93
C ILE A 139 -8.95 -0.68 -3.64
N SER A 140 -8.51 -1.90 -3.34
CA SER A 140 -9.04 -3.13 -3.96
C SER A 140 -10.58 -3.27 -3.88
N PRO A 141 -11.27 -2.87 -2.79
CA PRO A 141 -12.72 -2.98 -2.69
C PRO A 141 -13.46 -1.84 -3.40
N LEU A 142 -12.74 -0.78 -3.82
CA LEU A 142 -13.31 0.33 -4.54
C LEU A 142 -13.68 -0.13 -5.96
N THR A 143 -14.90 0.19 -6.38
CA THR A 143 -15.44 -0.14 -7.70
C THR A 143 -15.68 1.09 -8.55
N SER A 144 -15.76 2.28 -7.94
CA SER A 144 -15.83 3.54 -8.67
C SER A 144 -14.42 4.00 -9.02
N ILE A 145 -14.17 4.23 -10.31
CA ILE A 145 -12.91 4.82 -10.79
C ILE A 145 -12.63 6.19 -10.13
N TYR A 146 -13.69 6.94 -9.82
CA TYR A 146 -13.57 8.22 -9.13
C TYR A 146 -13.25 8.05 -7.65
N ALA A 147 -13.67 6.96 -7.01
CA ALA A 147 -13.27 6.65 -5.63
C ALA A 147 -11.78 6.37 -5.54
N ILE A 148 -11.24 5.57 -6.47
CA ILE A 148 -9.81 5.25 -6.53
C ILE A 148 -9.00 6.54 -6.76
N ARG A 149 -9.39 7.35 -7.76
CA ARG A 149 -8.69 8.61 -8.07
C ARG A 149 -8.79 9.63 -6.93
N LEU A 150 -9.97 9.81 -6.35
CA LEU A 150 -10.14 10.73 -5.22
C LEU A 150 -9.33 10.27 -4.00
N TYR A 151 -9.32 8.97 -3.71
CA TYR A 151 -8.50 8.42 -2.63
C TYR A 151 -7.02 8.78 -2.84
N GLU A 152 -6.46 8.48 -4.01
CA GLU A 152 -5.07 8.80 -4.38
C GLU A 152 -4.74 10.29 -4.22
N LEU A 153 -5.65 11.16 -4.67
CA LEU A 153 -5.49 12.61 -4.52
C LEU A 153 -5.47 13.05 -3.04
N LEU A 154 -6.29 12.42 -2.19
CA LEU A 154 -6.35 12.75 -0.77
C LEU A 154 -5.09 12.27 -0.04
N ILE A 155 -4.70 11.01 -0.21
CA ILE A 155 -3.57 10.43 0.55
C ILE A 155 -2.21 11.05 0.18
N ARG A 156 -2.09 11.73 -0.96
CA ARG A 156 -0.93 12.61 -1.22
C ARG A 156 -0.73 13.65 -0.12
N TRP A 157 -1.83 14.14 0.44
CA TRP A 157 -1.87 15.16 1.49
C TRP A 157 -2.01 14.58 2.90
N ARG A 158 -1.67 13.29 3.08
CA ARG A 158 -1.88 12.54 4.32
C ARG A 158 -1.28 13.22 5.55
N SER A 159 -0.15 13.89 5.42
CA SER A 159 0.50 14.64 6.52
C SER A 159 -0.33 15.82 7.02
N THR A 160 -1.18 16.41 6.18
CA THR A 160 -1.99 17.59 6.52
C THR A 160 -3.46 17.26 6.75
N GLY A 161 -3.95 16.15 6.20
CA GLY A 161 -5.36 15.75 6.27
C GLY A 161 -6.32 16.66 5.49
N LYS A 162 -5.80 17.51 4.58
CA LYS A 162 -6.57 18.54 3.90
C LYS A 162 -6.22 18.64 2.41
N LEU A 163 -7.25 18.80 1.58
CA LEU A 163 -7.10 19.07 0.15
C LEU A 163 -8.08 20.16 -0.26
N TYR A 164 -7.55 21.28 -0.75
CA TYR A 164 -8.34 22.36 -1.35
C TYR A 164 -8.15 22.32 -2.86
N ILE A 165 -9.25 22.24 -3.62
CA ILE A 165 -9.20 22.07 -5.06
C ILE A 165 -10.40 22.74 -5.74
N SER A 166 -10.17 23.38 -6.88
CA SER A 166 -11.27 23.92 -7.69
C SER A 166 -12.10 22.79 -8.30
N ILE A 167 -13.36 23.09 -8.64
CA ILE A 167 -14.22 22.09 -9.30
C ILE A 167 -13.62 21.63 -10.63
N ASP A 168 -13.09 22.56 -11.42
CA ASP A 168 -12.54 22.27 -12.75
C ASP A 168 -11.29 21.40 -12.64
N GLU A 169 -10.39 21.72 -11.71
CA GLU A 169 -9.19 20.91 -11.48
C GLU A 169 -9.53 19.52 -10.95
N LEU A 170 -10.50 19.41 -10.03
CA LEU A 170 -10.94 18.11 -9.54
C LEU A 170 -11.53 17.26 -10.66
N ARG A 171 -12.40 17.84 -11.50
CA ARG A 171 -12.99 17.12 -12.65
C ARG A 171 -11.91 16.61 -13.60
N LEU A 172 -10.91 17.44 -13.90
CA LEU A 172 -9.78 17.08 -14.74
C LEU A 172 -8.95 15.93 -14.14
N LYS A 173 -8.61 16.00 -12.85
CA LYS A 173 -7.80 14.98 -12.15
C LYS A 173 -8.55 13.65 -11.94
N LEU A 174 -9.88 13.70 -11.83
CA LEU A 174 -10.76 12.52 -11.79
C LEU A 174 -10.99 11.89 -13.17
N GLY A 175 -10.51 12.51 -14.25
CA GLY A 175 -10.59 11.95 -15.61
C GLY A 175 -11.96 12.09 -16.26
N LEU A 176 -12.78 13.05 -15.80
CA LEU A 176 -14.06 13.35 -16.44
C LEU A 176 -13.83 14.07 -17.77
N ILE A 177 -14.54 13.62 -18.80
CA ILE A 177 -14.63 14.36 -20.07
C ILE A 177 -15.49 15.62 -19.87
N GLU A 178 -15.27 16.64 -20.72
CA GLU A 178 -15.84 17.98 -20.56
C GLU A 178 -17.36 17.99 -20.34
N ASP A 179 -18.08 17.10 -21.02
CA ASP A 179 -19.54 17.01 -20.97
C ASP A 179 -20.12 16.09 -19.89
N GLU A 180 -19.28 15.37 -19.14
CA GLU A 180 -19.76 14.39 -18.18
C GLU A 180 -20.21 15.05 -16.85
N TYR A 181 -21.46 14.81 -16.45
CA TYR A 181 -22.06 15.36 -15.24
C TYR A 181 -21.90 16.90 -15.12
N LYS A 182 -22.11 17.66 -16.20
CA LYS A 182 -22.03 19.13 -16.20
C LYS A 182 -22.85 19.78 -15.08
N LYS A 183 -24.02 19.22 -14.77
CA LYS A 183 -24.86 19.71 -13.68
C LYS A 183 -24.20 19.34 -12.36
N MET A 184 -23.96 20.35 -11.52
CA MET A 184 -23.37 20.16 -10.19
C MET A 184 -24.11 19.12 -9.33
N GLY A 185 -25.44 19.02 -9.46
CA GLY A 185 -26.23 17.99 -8.78
C GLY A 185 -25.86 16.57 -9.23
N ASP A 186 -25.64 16.35 -10.52
CA ASP A 186 -25.20 15.06 -11.07
C ASP A 186 -23.76 14.75 -10.65
N PHE A 187 -22.86 15.75 -10.72
CA PHE A 187 -21.48 15.59 -10.28
C PHE A 187 -21.42 15.17 -8.81
N LYS A 188 -22.18 15.84 -7.93
CA LYS A 188 -22.28 15.45 -6.52
C LYS A 188 -22.81 14.03 -6.37
N LYS A 189 -23.96 13.73 -6.97
CA LYS A 189 -24.66 12.46 -6.77
C LYS A 189 -23.89 11.25 -7.32
N ARG A 190 -23.32 11.38 -8.53
CA ARG A 190 -22.74 10.26 -9.27
C ARG A 190 -21.23 10.13 -9.09
N VAL A 191 -20.54 11.23 -8.75
CA VAL A 191 -19.09 11.25 -8.57
C VAL A 191 -18.75 11.36 -7.09
N LEU A 192 -19.03 12.51 -6.47
CA LEU A 192 -18.54 12.80 -5.12
C LEU A 192 -19.15 11.88 -4.06
N THR A 193 -20.48 11.78 -4.00
CA THR A 193 -21.17 10.95 -3.01
C THR A 193 -20.78 9.49 -3.16
N VAL A 194 -20.69 8.97 -4.39
CA VAL A 194 -20.25 7.59 -4.64
C VAL A 194 -18.81 7.39 -4.17
N ALA A 195 -17.90 8.30 -4.54
CA ALA A 195 -16.49 8.22 -4.17
C ALA A 195 -16.30 8.28 -2.66
N LEU A 196 -16.88 9.26 -1.99
CA LEU A 196 -16.79 9.45 -0.54
C LEU A 196 -17.39 8.28 0.23
N ASN A 197 -18.55 7.76 -0.20
CA ASN A 197 -19.15 6.59 0.44
C ASN A 197 -18.25 5.36 0.36
N GLN A 198 -17.62 5.12 -0.79
CA GLN A 198 -16.68 3.99 -0.93
C GLN A 198 -15.41 4.21 -0.11
N ILE A 199 -14.81 5.40 -0.15
CA ILE A 199 -13.62 5.74 0.64
C ILE A 199 -13.91 5.56 2.14
N ASN A 200 -14.99 6.18 2.64
CA ASN A 200 -15.40 6.10 4.04
C ASN A 200 -15.80 4.69 4.47
N LYS A 201 -16.21 3.81 3.55
CA LYS A 201 -16.56 2.44 3.90
C LYS A 201 -15.36 1.50 3.89
N PHE A 202 -14.50 1.60 2.89
CA PHE A 202 -13.54 0.55 2.56
C PHE A 202 -12.07 0.91 2.79
N THR A 203 -11.73 2.20 2.89
CA THR A 203 -10.34 2.63 3.04
C THR A 203 -9.99 2.89 4.50
N ASP A 204 -8.71 3.17 4.73
CA ASP A 204 -8.11 3.53 6.02
C ASP A 204 -8.39 4.97 6.47
N ILE A 205 -9.09 5.79 5.67
CA ILE A 205 -9.42 7.17 6.02
C ILE A 205 -10.93 7.40 6.09
N THR A 206 -11.32 8.39 6.88
CA THR A 206 -12.64 9.03 6.83
C THR A 206 -12.48 10.42 6.24
N VAL A 207 -13.30 10.77 5.26
CA VAL A 207 -13.27 12.02 4.51
C VAL A 207 -14.64 12.68 4.49
N SER A 208 -14.62 13.99 4.64
CA SER A 208 -15.74 14.90 4.44
C SER A 208 -15.29 16.09 3.59
N TYR A 209 -16.23 16.91 3.13
CA TYR A 209 -15.88 18.15 2.43
C TYR A 209 -16.89 19.26 2.70
N ILE A 210 -16.41 20.50 2.62
CA ILE A 210 -17.25 21.70 2.54
C ILE A 210 -17.13 22.33 1.15
N GLN A 211 -18.11 23.17 0.80
CA GLN A 211 -18.18 23.84 -0.49
C GLN A 211 -17.90 25.33 -0.29
N LYS A 212 -16.91 25.85 -1.01
CA LYS A 212 -16.70 27.29 -1.13
C LYS A 212 -17.51 27.79 -2.33
N LYS A 213 -18.28 28.85 -2.13
CA LYS A 213 -19.12 29.45 -3.16
C LYS A 213 -18.59 30.82 -3.56
N GLU A 214 -18.71 31.10 -4.84
CA GLU A 214 -18.56 32.43 -5.42
C GLU A 214 -19.90 32.83 -6.02
N GLY A 215 -20.62 33.68 -5.30
CA GLY A 215 -22.02 33.98 -5.60
C GLY A 215 -22.90 32.73 -5.52
N ARG A 216 -23.55 32.38 -6.64
CA ARG A 216 -24.43 31.19 -6.74
C ARG A 216 -23.68 29.92 -7.10
N ASN A 217 -22.45 30.03 -7.60
CA ASN A 217 -21.66 28.92 -8.10
C ASN A 217 -20.75 28.36 -7.00
N ILE A 218 -20.52 27.05 -7.03
CA ILE A 218 -19.52 26.41 -6.16
C ILE A 218 -18.19 26.44 -6.90
N SER A 219 -17.20 27.14 -6.38
CA SER A 219 -15.89 27.31 -7.02
C SER A 219 -14.88 26.25 -6.58
N GLU A 220 -14.84 25.94 -5.28
CA GLU A 220 -13.89 24.99 -4.70
C GLU A 220 -14.56 23.99 -3.75
N LEU A 221 -13.91 22.83 -3.61
CA LEU A 221 -14.19 21.86 -2.57
C LEU A 221 -13.01 21.77 -1.63
N HIS A 222 -13.31 21.81 -0.34
CA HIS A 222 -12.32 21.69 0.73
C HIS A 222 -12.55 20.37 1.45
N PHE A 223 -11.72 19.38 1.13
CA PHE A 223 -11.75 18.07 1.75
C PHE A 223 -10.98 18.11 3.07
N MET A 224 -11.56 17.47 4.08
CA MET A 224 -10.94 17.18 5.36
C MET A 224 -11.03 15.68 5.59
N PHE A 225 -9.91 15.06 5.92
CA PHE A 225 -9.84 13.64 6.17
C PHE A 225 -8.85 13.31 7.27
N GLU A 226 -9.13 12.20 7.94
CA GLU A 226 -8.33 11.66 9.03
C GLU A 226 -8.17 10.16 8.84
N GLU A 227 -7.07 9.62 9.36
CA GLU A 227 -6.93 8.17 9.46
C GLU A 227 -8.01 7.66 10.41
N LYS A 228 -8.72 6.64 9.97
CA LYS A 228 -9.58 5.92 10.90
C LYS A 228 -8.69 5.39 11.99
N GLU A 229 -9.08 5.62 13.24
CA GLU A 229 -8.58 4.79 14.32
C GLU A 229 -8.75 3.36 13.84
N GLN A 230 -7.63 2.66 13.67
CA GLN A 230 -7.69 1.24 13.42
C GLN A 230 -8.32 0.65 14.67
N ASN A 231 -9.63 0.48 14.65
CA ASN A 231 -10.30 -0.46 15.51
C ASN A 231 -9.56 -1.77 15.24
N LYS A 232 -8.69 -2.14 16.18
CA LYS A 232 -8.16 -3.49 16.32
C LYS A 232 -9.34 -4.41 16.61
N THR A 233 -10.19 -4.67 15.63
CA THR A 233 -11.25 -5.65 15.75
C THR A 233 -11.27 -6.54 14.51
N SER A 234 -10.87 -7.80 14.77
CA SER A 234 -11.22 -9.00 14.00
C SER A 234 -10.35 -9.36 12.79
N THR A 235 -9.04 -9.34 12.96
CA THR A 235 -8.24 -10.54 12.62
C THR A 235 -7.45 -10.82 13.87
N SER A 236 -7.46 -12.07 14.34
CA SER A 236 -6.75 -12.51 15.56
C SER A 236 -5.48 -11.69 15.75
N ALA A 237 -5.44 -10.86 16.80
CA ALA A 237 -4.16 -10.34 17.27
C ALA A 237 -3.20 -11.53 17.27
N PRO A 238 -1.97 -11.41 16.77
CA PRO A 238 -0.95 -12.39 17.11
C PRO A 238 -1.04 -12.47 18.63
N LEU A 239 -1.45 -13.64 19.13
CA LEU A 239 -1.63 -13.81 20.54
C LEU A 239 -0.29 -13.37 21.15
N GLU A 240 -0.28 -12.29 21.94
CA GLU A 240 0.99 -11.92 22.56
C GLU A 240 1.29 -13.00 23.58
N PRO A 241 2.45 -13.66 23.46
CA PRO A 241 2.76 -14.69 24.40
C PRO A 241 2.93 -14.08 25.78
N THR A 242 2.29 -14.66 26.78
CA THR A 242 2.43 -14.30 28.18
C THR A 242 3.83 -14.65 28.63
N TYR A 243 4.70 -13.63 28.70
CA TYR A 243 6.09 -13.76 29.12
C TYR A 243 6.28 -13.96 30.63
N LYS A 244 5.18 -14.15 31.39
CA LYS A 244 5.27 -14.31 32.84
C LYS A 244 5.63 -15.75 33.20
N LEU A 245 6.87 -15.97 33.62
CA LEU A 245 7.34 -17.25 34.15
C LEU A 245 7.06 -17.35 35.66
N THR A 246 6.83 -18.58 36.14
CA THR A 246 6.85 -18.85 37.59
C THR A 246 8.30 -18.95 38.07
N ALA A 247 8.57 -18.70 39.35
CA ALA A 247 9.92 -18.80 39.91
C ALA A 247 10.62 -20.14 39.59
N LYS A 248 9.89 -21.25 39.63
CA LYS A 248 10.41 -22.58 39.24
C LYS A 248 10.82 -22.65 37.76
N GLN A 249 10.06 -22.00 36.88
CA GLN A 249 10.39 -21.93 35.45
C GLN A 249 11.58 -21.01 35.18
N CYS A 250 11.70 -19.89 35.90
CA CYS A 250 12.87 -19.00 35.78
C CYS A 250 14.16 -19.75 36.10
N ILE A 251 14.19 -20.49 37.22
CA ILE A 251 15.34 -21.31 37.62
C ILE A 251 15.63 -22.39 36.57
N PHE A 252 14.59 -23.08 36.11
CA PHE A 252 14.73 -24.13 35.10
C PHE A 252 15.31 -23.62 33.78
N PHE A 253 14.79 -22.51 33.26
CA PHE A 253 15.26 -21.94 32.00
C PHE A 253 16.60 -21.25 32.14
N ALA A 254 16.91 -20.60 33.28
CA ALA A 254 18.24 -20.07 33.54
C ALA A 254 19.30 -21.18 33.51
N LYS A 255 19.04 -22.33 34.13
CA LYS A 255 19.97 -23.47 34.07
C LYS A 255 20.20 -23.98 32.64
N LYS A 256 19.16 -24.01 31.80
CA LYS A 256 19.29 -24.41 30.39
C LYS A 256 20.00 -23.37 29.53
N LEU A 257 19.69 -22.09 29.72
CA LEU A 257 20.31 -20.99 28.98
C LEU A 257 21.79 -20.86 29.32
N CYS A 258 22.16 -21.04 30.58
CA CYS A 258 23.54 -20.96 31.04
C CYS A 258 24.31 -22.29 30.88
N ASP A 259 23.77 -23.31 30.20
CA ASP A 259 24.47 -24.57 29.95
C ASP A 259 25.61 -24.36 28.94
N ILE A 260 26.82 -24.14 29.46
CA ILE A 260 28.02 -23.90 28.65
C ILE A 260 28.42 -25.12 27.78
N THR A 261 27.93 -26.32 28.11
CA THR A 261 28.29 -27.55 27.39
C THR A 261 27.38 -27.76 26.18
N ASN A 262 26.07 -27.62 26.38
CA ASN A 262 25.08 -27.90 25.35
C ASN A 262 24.53 -26.65 24.65
N TYR A 263 24.76 -25.46 25.21
CA TYR A 263 24.20 -24.20 24.71
C TYR A 263 25.13 -22.98 24.96
N PRO A 264 26.38 -22.99 24.48
CA PRO A 264 27.40 -21.99 24.84
C PRO A 264 27.10 -20.55 24.36
N LYS A 265 26.27 -20.40 23.33
CA LYS A 265 26.03 -19.10 22.67
C LYS A 265 25.39 -18.05 23.59
N PHE A 266 24.52 -18.45 24.50
CA PHE A 266 23.90 -17.50 25.43
C PHE A 266 24.91 -16.96 26.45
N GLY A 267 25.83 -17.81 26.92
CA GLY A 267 26.94 -17.39 27.76
C GLY A 267 27.85 -16.37 27.06
N ASN A 268 28.14 -16.55 25.77
CA ASN A 268 28.97 -15.61 25.01
C ASN A 268 28.37 -14.20 24.95
N ASP A 269 27.04 -14.09 24.91
CA ASP A 269 26.33 -12.82 24.76
C ASP A 269 26.04 -12.15 26.11
N PHE A 270 25.82 -12.93 27.17
CA PHE A 270 25.26 -12.42 28.43
C PHE A 270 26.06 -12.72 29.70
N ALA A 271 27.11 -13.54 29.67
CA ALA A 271 27.96 -13.79 30.84
C ALA A 271 28.93 -12.63 31.09
N HIS A 272 29.18 -12.32 32.36
CA HIS A 272 30.18 -11.31 32.74
C HIS A 272 31.55 -11.94 32.99
N ARG A 273 32.62 -11.19 32.73
CA ARG A 273 33.99 -11.68 32.97
C ARG A 273 34.21 -11.91 34.46
N GLY A 274 34.62 -13.12 34.82
CA GLY A 274 34.86 -13.51 36.21
C GLY A 274 33.62 -13.95 36.99
N GLU A 275 32.45 -13.99 36.34
CA GLU A 275 31.21 -14.50 36.93
C GLU A 275 31.27 -16.03 37.02
N THR A 276 30.91 -16.59 38.17
CA THR A 276 30.80 -18.04 38.31
C THR A 276 29.55 -18.55 37.59
N LEU A 277 29.52 -19.85 37.27
CA LEU A 277 28.33 -20.43 36.62
C LEU A 277 27.08 -20.33 37.51
N GLU A 278 27.26 -20.44 38.83
CA GLU A 278 26.18 -20.33 39.81
C GLU A 278 25.63 -18.90 39.85
N ASP A 279 26.51 -17.90 39.96
CA ASP A 279 26.12 -16.47 39.95
C ASP A 279 25.42 -16.09 38.63
N PHE A 280 25.92 -16.61 37.50
CA PHE A 280 25.32 -16.37 36.19
C PHE A 280 23.91 -16.96 36.10
N GLN A 281 23.71 -18.18 36.62
CA GLN A 281 22.39 -18.81 36.66
C GLN A 281 21.42 -18.08 37.59
N GLU A 282 21.87 -17.62 38.75
CA GLU A 282 21.04 -16.86 39.70
C GLU A 282 20.61 -15.52 39.11
N ARG A 283 21.53 -14.78 38.48
CA ARG A 283 21.22 -13.51 37.82
C ARG A 283 20.21 -13.69 36.70
N ILE A 284 20.43 -14.64 35.80
CA ILE A 284 19.50 -14.89 34.69
C ILE A 284 18.14 -15.39 35.21
N SER A 285 18.12 -16.20 36.27
CA SER A 285 16.87 -16.60 36.93
C SER A 285 16.12 -15.41 37.51
N SER A 286 16.83 -14.43 38.10
CA SER A 286 16.23 -13.19 38.61
C SER A 286 15.71 -12.31 37.47
N ASP A 287 16.49 -12.12 36.40
CA ASP A 287 16.10 -11.35 35.22
C ASP A 287 14.80 -11.88 34.62
N LEU A 288 14.66 -13.21 34.52
CA LEU A 288 13.48 -13.89 33.97
C LEU A 288 12.20 -13.71 34.80
N LEU A 289 12.25 -13.09 35.99
CA LEU A 289 11.05 -12.66 36.71
C LEU A 289 10.38 -11.44 36.07
N ASP A 290 11.15 -10.64 35.33
CA ASP A 290 10.65 -9.50 34.56
C ASP A 290 10.25 -9.93 33.15
N SER A 291 8.99 -9.66 32.78
CA SER A 291 8.45 -9.97 31.46
C SER A 291 9.22 -9.31 30.31
N ASP A 292 9.83 -8.13 30.51
CA ASP A 292 10.59 -7.46 29.45
C ASP A 292 11.93 -8.15 29.19
N ASN A 293 12.56 -8.71 30.23
CA ASN A 293 13.75 -9.54 30.09
C ASN A 293 13.42 -10.91 29.46
N VAL A 294 12.28 -11.51 29.81
CA VAL A 294 11.81 -12.73 29.13
C VAL A 294 11.57 -12.46 27.63
N ARG A 295 11.05 -11.28 27.28
CA ARG A 295 10.93 -10.85 25.87
C ARG A 295 12.30 -10.65 25.22
N LYS A 296 13.25 -10.02 25.92
CA LYS A 296 14.64 -9.84 25.45
C LYS A 296 15.33 -11.17 25.16
N TYR A 297 15.12 -12.18 25.99
CA TYR A 297 15.73 -13.51 25.84
C TYR A 297 14.89 -14.50 25.03
N PHE A 298 13.80 -14.04 24.40
CA PHE A 298 12.76 -14.91 23.86
C PHE A 298 13.25 -15.90 22.80
N SER A 299 14.09 -15.47 21.86
CA SER A 299 14.67 -16.34 20.84
C SER A 299 15.46 -17.50 21.46
N TYR A 300 16.29 -17.19 22.46
CA TYR A 300 17.08 -18.19 23.16
C TYR A 300 16.21 -19.13 24.01
N LEU A 301 15.15 -18.60 24.61
CA LEU A 301 14.18 -19.38 25.37
C LEU A 301 13.46 -20.41 24.49
N LEU A 302 13.04 -20.04 23.27
CA LEU A 302 12.41 -20.97 22.33
C LEU A 302 13.33 -22.15 22.01
N GLU A 303 14.61 -21.88 21.77
CA GLU A 303 15.59 -22.89 21.40
C GLU A 303 15.89 -23.88 22.54
N VAL A 304 15.80 -23.45 23.80
CA VAL A 304 15.92 -24.34 24.98
C VAL A 304 14.60 -24.98 25.42
N GLY A 305 13.53 -24.80 24.62
CA GLY A 305 12.25 -25.48 24.76
C GLY A 305 11.18 -24.72 25.54
N TYR A 306 11.26 -23.38 25.62
CA TYR A 306 10.17 -22.57 26.12
C TYR A 306 8.99 -22.59 25.14
N ALA A 307 7.83 -23.02 25.63
CA ALA A 307 6.58 -22.96 24.88
C ALA A 307 5.76 -21.76 25.38
N PRO A 308 5.62 -20.68 24.59
CA PRO A 308 4.85 -19.53 24.99
C PRO A 308 3.38 -19.90 25.23
N LYS A 309 2.84 -19.41 26.34
CA LYS A 309 1.38 -19.34 26.53
C LYS A 309 0.89 -18.06 25.92
N TYR A 310 -0.35 -18.04 25.47
CA TYR A 310 -0.91 -16.95 24.70
C TYR A 310 -2.08 -16.33 25.47
N LYS A 311 -2.14 -15.01 25.62
CA LYS A 311 -3.32 -14.36 26.22
C LYS A 311 -4.52 -14.60 25.29
N LYS A 312 -5.53 -15.32 25.78
CA LYS A 312 -6.84 -15.43 25.11
C LYS A 312 -7.48 -14.05 24.98
#